data_AF-A0A836RXV6-F1
#
_entry.id   AF-A0A836RXV6-F1
#
_cell.length_a   1.000
_cell.length_b   1.000
_cell.length_c   1.000
_cell.angle_alpha   90.00
_cell.angle_beta   90.00
_cell.angle_gamma   90.00
#
_symmetry.space_group_name_H-M   'P 1'
#
loop_
_entity.id
_entity.type
_entity.pdbx_description
1 polymer ?
#
loop_
_entity_poly.entity_id
_entity_poly.type
_entity_poly.pdbx_seq_one_letter_code
_entity_poly.pdbx_strand_id
1 'polypeptide(L)'
;MTNLAISVGIVILLELLAFILLYRFTKWSGKQVAFTVIVVALGMYIPLGIVTWKSLDRFAIHFAFYVMIPYVLGIITTHWEVRRTEEGEQANKKWFHWAPATLVVFFLLLALVDATIITIAEKGVSEEFMQRFFPKSKTAGTGKSKFSGTVPHDFQEKEKLFNAYLEKRKQQQARGWQVRKGWIGKPVA
;
A
#
# COMPACT_ATOMS: atom_id res chain seq x y z
N MET A 1 -12.25 -20.13 9.63
CA MET A 1 -11.66 -18.77 9.62
C MET A 1 -10.17 -18.90 9.94
N THR A 2 -9.29 -18.92 8.95
CA THR A 2 -7.84 -19.00 9.20
C THR A 2 -7.34 -17.66 9.75
N ASN A 3 -6.70 -17.72 10.92
CA ASN A 3 -6.11 -16.55 11.57
C ASN A 3 -4.94 -16.04 10.72
N LEU A 4 -4.96 -14.75 10.36
CA LEU A 4 -3.95 -14.08 9.53
C LEU A 4 -2.53 -14.29 10.09
N ALA A 5 -2.37 -14.18 11.41
CA ALA A 5 -1.08 -14.34 12.06
C ALA A 5 -0.54 -15.76 11.88
N ILE A 6 -1.41 -16.76 11.93
CA ILE A 6 -1.03 -18.17 11.75
C ILE A 6 -0.64 -18.43 10.29
N SER A 7 -1.41 -17.93 9.32
CA SER A 7 -1.10 -18.17 7.90
C SER A 7 0.21 -17.49 7.47
N VAL A 8 0.43 -16.25 7.91
CA VAL A 8 1.67 -15.52 7.65
C VAL A 8 2.84 -16.21 8.37
N GLY A 9 2.67 -16.56 9.65
CA GLY A 9 3.70 -17.21 10.45
C GLY A 9 4.18 -18.55 9.87
N ILE A 10 3.26 -19.39 9.38
CA ILE A 10 3.61 -20.67 8.75
C ILE A 10 4.48 -20.45 7.51
N VAL A 11 4.10 -19.52 6.63
CA VAL A 11 4.86 -19.31 5.40
C VAL A 11 6.21 -18.65 5.69
N ILE A 12 6.30 -17.74 6.66
CA ILE A 12 7.59 -17.20 7.12
C ILE A 12 8.49 -18.34 7.59
N LEU A 13 7.99 -19.27 8.41
CA LEU A 13 8.78 -20.43 8.84
C LEU A 13 9.24 -21.30 7.66
N LEU A 14 8.37 -21.51 6.67
CA LEU A 14 8.72 -22.25 5.46
C LEU A 14 9.78 -21.51 4.62
N GLU A 15 9.70 -20.18 4.51
CA GLU A 15 10.72 -19.36 3.83
C GLU A 15 12.06 -19.42 4.55
N LEU A 16 12.07 -19.37 5.89
CA LEU A 16 13.28 -19.53 6.70
C LEU A 16 13.93 -20.89 6.44
N LEU A 17 13.12 -21.97 6.47
CA LEU A 17 13.61 -23.31 6.22
C LEU A 17 14.13 -23.47 4.79
N ALA A 18 13.37 -22.99 3.79
CA ALA A 18 13.76 -23.04 2.39
C ALA A 18 15.06 -22.27 2.15
N PHE A 19 15.19 -21.07 2.75
CA PHE A 19 16.40 -20.26 2.66
C PHE A 19 17.59 -21.01 3.27
N ILE A 20 17.46 -21.52 4.49
CA ILE A 20 18.54 -22.24 5.18
C ILE A 20 18.96 -23.49 4.40
N LEU A 21 17.99 -24.28 3.91
CA LEU A 21 18.26 -25.49 3.13
C LEU A 21 18.98 -25.15 1.83
N LEU A 22 18.46 -24.20 1.05
CA LEU A 22 19.09 -23.77 -0.20
C LEU A 22 20.50 -23.25 0.07
N TYR A 23 20.68 -22.36 1.05
CA TYR A 23 21.98 -21.80 1.40
C TYR A 23 22.98 -22.86 1.90
N ARG A 24 22.51 -23.88 2.63
CA ARG A 24 23.37 -24.93 3.20
C ARG A 24 23.79 -25.99 2.19
N PHE A 25 22.90 -26.33 1.25
CA PHE A 25 23.09 -27.44 0.30
C PHE A 25 23.52 -26.97 -1.09
N THR A 26 23.34 -25.69 -1.43
CA THR A 26 23.86 -25.12 -2.68
C THR A 26 25.11 -24.28 -2.41
N LYS A 27 25.91 -24.05 -3.45
CA LYS A 27 27.03 -23.08 -3.41
C LYS A 27 26.58 -21.68 -3.82
N TRP A 28 25.28 -21.39 -3.76
CA TRP A 28 24.73 -20.13 -4.22
C TRP A 28 25.00 -19.03 -3.19
N SER A 29 25.22 -17.82 -3.70
CA SER A 29 25.37 -16.63 -2.85
C SER A 29 24.06 -16.32 -2.12
N GLY A 30 24.16 -15.70 -0.94
CA GLY A 30 23.00 -15.27 -0.15
C GLY A 30 21.96 -14.48 -0.95
N LYS A 31 22.39 -13.65 -1.90
CA LYS A 31 21.51 -12.89 -2.81
C LYS A 31 20.72 -13.79 -3.75
N GLN A 32 21.37 -14.81 -4.33
CA GLN A 32 20.73 -15.75 -5.25
C GLN A 32 19.69 -16.60 -4.54
N VAL A 33 20.01 -17.07 -3.33
CA VAL A 33 19.07 -17.81 -2.49
C VAL A 33 17.87 -16.93 -2.12
N ALA A 34 18.11 -15.70 -1.66
CA ALA A 34 17.04 -14.74 -1.34
C ALA A 34 16.11 -14.51 -2.53
N PHE A 35 16.68 -14.19 -3.70
CA PHE A 35 15.90 -13.95 -4.92
C PHE A 35 15.06 -15.16 -5.30
N THR A 36 15.64 -16.36 -5.24
CA THR A 36 14.94 -17.61 -5.56
C THR A 36 13.76 -17.84 -4.62
N VAL A 37 13.97 -17.69 -3.31
CA VAL A 37 12.91 -17.87 -2.31
C VAL A 37 11.77 -16.86 -2.54
N ILE A 38 12.09 -15.58 -2.81
CA ILE A 38 11.09 -14.55 -3.12
C ILE A 38 10.27 -14.93 -4.36
N VAL A 39 10.95 -15.31 -5.45
CA VAL A 39 10.28 -15.65 -6.71
C VAL A 39 9.37 -16.86 -6.54
N VAL A 40 9.81 -17.89 -5.81
CA VAL A 40 9.00 -19.09 -5.53
C VAL A 40 7.81 -18.74 -4.63
N ALA A 41 8.04 -17.99 -3.55
CA ALA A 41 6.99 -17.59 -2.62
C ALA A 41 5.91 -16.75 -3.32
N LEU A 42 6.29 -15.73 -4.08
CA LEU A 42 5.36 -14.90 -4.85
C LEU A 42 4.72 -15.68 -5.99
N GLY A 43 5.49 -16.54 -6.67
CA GLY A 43 5.01 -17.39 -7.75
C GLY A 43 3.93 -18.38 -7.31
N MET A 44 3.97 -18.86 -6.06
CA MET A 44 2.88 -19.64 -5.48
C MET A 44 1.77 -18.75 -4.91
N TYR A 45 2.14 -17.70 -4.17
CA TYR A 45 1.17 -16.89 -3.43
C TYR A 45 0.25 -16.08 -4.34
N ILE A 46 0.78 -15.45 -5.39
CA ILE A 46 -0.02 -14.59 -6.28
C ILE A 46 -1.13 -15.38 -6.98
N PRO A 47 -0.88 -16.52 -7.65
CA PRO A 47 -1.94 -17.31 -8.26
C PRO A 47 -3.01 -17.77 -7.26
N LEU A 48 -2.59 -18.23 -6.08
CA LEU A 48 -3.51 -18.64 -5.02
C LEU A 48 -4.34 -17.46 -4.49
N GLY A 49 -3.73 -16.28 -4.39
CA GLY A 49 -4.37 -15.04 -3.98
C GLY A 49 -5.41 -14.55 -4.99
N ILE A 50 -5.19 -14.77 -6.29
CA ILE A 50 -6.18 -14.47 -7.35
C ILE A 50 -7.42 -15.37 -7.21
N VAL A 51 -7.22 -16.68 -6.97
CA VAL A 51 -8.34 -17.64 -6.86
C VAL A 51 -9.14 -17.45 -5.56
N THR A 52 -8.46 -17.16 -4.45
CA THR A 52 -9.08 -17.10 -3.11
C THR A 52 -9.39 -15.68 -2.63
N TRP A 53 -9.41 -14.72 -3.56
CA TRP A 53 -9.40 -13.27 -3.32
C TRP A 53 -10.21 -12.83 -2.09
N LYS A 54 -9.50 -12.51 -1.01
CA LYS A 54 -10.10 -12.24 0.31
C LYS A 54 -10.24 -10.74 0.59
N SER A 55 -9.17 -9.96 0.38
CA SER A 55 -9.13 -8.48 0.45
C SER A 55 -7.71 -8.00 0.13
N LEU A 56 -7.56 -6.79 -0.44
CA LEU A 56 -6.27 -6.24 -0.85
C LEU A 56 -5.32 -5.99 0.34
N ASP A 57 -5.86 -5.57 1.49
CA ASP A 57 -5.09 -5.32 2.70
C ASP A 57 -4.39 -6.59 3.22
N ARG A 58 -5.10 -7.73 3.23
CA ARG A 58 -4.49 -9.02 3.60
C ARG A 58 -3.40 -9.42 2.62
N PHE A 59 -3.62 -9.18 1.32
CA PHE A 59 -2.61 -9.45 0.30
C PHE A 59 -1.34 -8.61 0.55
N ALA A 60 -1.48 -7.32 0.84
CA ALA A 60 -0.36 -6.43 1.10
C ALA A 60 0.50 -6.90 2.28
N ILE A 61 -0.13 -7.36 3.36
CA ILE A 61 0.59 -7.90 4.52
C ILE A 61 1.42 -9.14 4.14
N HIS A 62 0.82 -10.11 3.46
CA HIS A 62 1.56 -11.32 3.04
C HIS A 62 2.69 -10.97 2.07
N PHE A 63 2.41 -10.13 1.09
CA PHE A 63 3.39 -9.65 0.12
C PHE A 63 4.59 -8.99 0.82
N ALA A 64 4.33 -8.09 1.77
CA ALA A 64 5.38 -7.41 2.52
C ALA A 64 6.26 -8.41 3.28
N PHE A 65 5.68 -9.33 4.05
CA PHE A 65 6.46 -10.30 4.82
C PHE A 65 7.22 -11.29 3.94
N TYR A 66 6.58 -11.83 2.90
CA TYR A 66 7.18 -12.84 2.02
C TYR A 66 8.35 -12.28 1.20
N VAL A 67 8.36 -10.97 0.94
CA VAL A 67 9.51 -10.31 0.31
C VAL A 67 10.56 -9.94 1.37
N MET A 68 10.16 -9.35 2.49
CA MET A 68 11.09 -8.78 3.47
C MET A 68 11.94 -9.83 4.18
N ILE A 69 11.38 -10.98 4.56
CA ILE A 69 12.10 -12.01 5.30
C ILE A 69 13.30 -12.55 4.49
N PRO A 70 13.12 -13.15 3.30
CA PRO A 70 14.23 -13.63 2.49
C PRO A 70 15.18 -12.51 2.04
N TYR A 71 14.69 -11.29 1.84
CA TYR A 71 15.53 -10.14 1.50
C TYR A 71 16.52 -9.79 2.63
N VAL A 72 16.02 -9.69 3.87
CA VAL A 72 16.86 -9.42 5.05
C VAL A 72 17.88 -10.54 5.26
N LEU A 73 17.47 -11.80 5.12
CA LEU A 73 18.37 -12.95 5.20
C LEU A 73 19.44 -12.93 4.11
N GLY A 74 19.08 -12.55 2.88
CA GLY A 74 20.02 -12.37 1.77
C GLY A 74 21.09 -11.34 2.08
N ILE A 75 20.72 -10.21 2.68
CA ILE A 75 21.68 -9.18 3.12
C ILE A 75 22.61 -9.75 4.19
N ILE A 76 22.06 -10.33 5.26
CA ILE A 76 22.84 -10.85 6.39
C ILE A 76 23.84 -11.92 5.94
N THR A 77 23.40 -12.87 5.12
CA THR A 77 24.25 -13.96 4.64
C THR A 77 25.33 -13.47 3.68
N THR A 78 25.00 -12.55 2.77
CA THR A 78 26.00 -11.92 1.90
C THR A 78 27.08 -11.21 2.73
N HIS A 79 26.70 -10.54 3.83
CA HIS A 79 27.68 -9.92 4.73
C HIS A 79 28.62 -10.94 5.37
N TRP A 80 28.13 -12.13 5.71
CA TRP A 80 28.97 -13.21 6.23
C TRP A 80 29.89 -13.80 5.18
N GLU A 81 29.41 -13.98 3.94
CA GLU A 81 30.22 -14.45 2.82
C GLU A 81 31.40 -13.50 2.54
N VAL A 82 31.13 -12.20 2.48
CA VAL A 82 32.16 -11.17 2.27
C VAL A 82 33.20 -11.22 3.39
N ARG A 83 32.76 -11.25 4.66
CA ARG A 83 33.68 -11.35 5.81
C ARG A 83 34.55 -12.61 5.80
N ARG A 84 34.00 -13.76 5.38
CA ARG A 84 34.77 -15.01 5.25
C ARG A 84 35.79 -14.98 4.12
N THR A 85 35.55 -14.18 3.09
CA THR A 85 36.44 -14.06 1.93
C THR A 85 37.54 -13.03 2.17
N GLU A 86 37.25 -11.98 2.96
CA GLU A 86 38.18 -10.88 3.30
C GLU A 86 39.22 -11.21 4.38
N GLU A 87 39.19 -12.40 5.00
CA GLU A 87 40.29 -12.89 5.85
C GLU A 87 41.59 -13.18 5.05
N GLY A 88 41.55 -13.12 3.71
CA GLY A 88 42.69 -13.41 2.82
C GLY A 88 43.39 -12.23 2.16
N GLU A 89 42.70 -11.14 1.79
CA GLU A 89 43.34 -10.02 1.08
C GLU A 89 42.53 -8.72 1.16
N GLN A 90 43.12 -7.72 1.83
CA GLN A 90 42.84 -6.28 1.76
C GLN A 90 41.39 -5.81 1.98
N ALA A 91 41.09 -5.54 3.25
CA ALA A 91 40.00 -4.72 3.77
C ALA A 91 40.07 -3.24 3.30
N ASN A 92 39.98 -2.98 2.00
CA ASN A 92 39.85 -1.63 1.48
C ASN A 92 39.00 -1.56 0.20
N LYS A 93 37.68 -1.66 0.36
CA LYS A 93 36.78 -0.79 -0.40
C LYS A 93 35.47 -0.62 0.33
N LYS A 94 35.32 0.55 0.97
CA LYS A 94 34.06 1.18 1.34
C LYS A 94 32.96 0.80 0.35
N TRP A 95 31.92 0.12 0.81
CA TRP A 95 30.66 0.13 0.10
C TRP A 95 29.53 0.46 1.05
N PHE A 96 29.39 1.77 1.25
CA PHE A 96 28.16 2.37 1.70
C PHE A 96 27.01 1.77 0.87
N HIS A 97 26.07 1.10 1.53
CA HIS A 97 24.97 0.37 0.89
C HIS A 97 24.00 1.33 0.21
N TRP A 98 24.37 1.74 -1.00
CA TRP A 98 23.58 2.60 -1.86
C TRP A 98 22.13 2.13 -2.06
N ALA A 99 21.85 0.83 -2.08
CA ALA A 99 20.50 0.30 -2.28
C ALA A 99 19.57 0.54 -1.07
N PRO A 100 19.93 0.14 0.17
CA PRO A 100 19.23 0.57 1.38
C PRO A 100 19.13 2.09 1.51
N ALA A 101 20.21 2.83 1.23
CA ALA A 101 20.19 4.30 1.32
C ALA A 101 19.20 4.92 0.32
N THR A 102 19.15 4.41 -0.93
CA THR A 102 18.18 4.85 -1.94
C THR A 102 16.74 4.56 -1.52
N LEU A 103 16.46 3.40 -0.92
CA LEU A 103 15.13 3.08 -0.41
C LEU A 103 14.72 4.05 0.72
N VAL A 104 15.61 4.32 1.67
CA VAL A 104 15.34 5.26 2.77
C VAL A 104 15.04 6.67 2.23
N VAL A 105 15.85 7.16 1.30
CA VAL A 105 15.63 8.47 0.65
C VAL A 105 14.30 8.49 -0.12
N PHE A 106 13.99 7.42 -0.83
CA PHE A 106 12.74 7.29 -1.56
C PHE A 106 11.52 7.35 -0.63
N PHE A 107 11.53 6.60 0.48
CA PHE A 107 10.43 6.63 1.45
C PHE A 107 10.31 7.97 2.17
N LEU A 108 11.43 8.66 2.45
CA LEU A 108 11.40 10.02 3.00
C LEU A 108 10.75 11.01 2.02
N LEU A 109 11.05 10.90 0.73
CA LEU A 109 10.43 11.71 -0.31
C LEU A 109 8.91 11.46 -0.40
N LEU A 110 8.49 10.18 -0.38
CA LEU A 110 7.07 9.83 -0.36
C LEU A 110 6.36 10.42 0.87
N ALA A 111 6.95 10.25 2.06
CA ALA A 111 6.38 10.79 3.29
C ALA A 111 6.23 12.32 3.23
N LEU A 112 7.19 13.04 2.64
CA LEU A 112 7.11 14.49 2.46
C LEU A 112 5.99 14.90 1.48
N VAL A 113 5.88 14.19 0.36
CA VAL A 113 4.81 14.44 -0.63
C VAL A 113 3.45 14.17 0.00
N ASP A 114 3.27 13.03 0.67
CA ASP A 114 2.02 12.67 1.34
C ASP A 114 1.65 13.67 2.43
N ALA A 115 2.60 14.05 3.28
CA ALA A 115 2.38 15.07 4.31
C ALA A 115 1.94 16.41 3.68
N THR A 116 2.51 16.77 2.54
CA THR A 116 2.13 17.98 1.81
C THR A 116 0.70 17.88 1.27
N ILE A 117 0.34 16.75 0.64
CA ILE A 117 -1.02 16.51 0.12
C ILE A 117 -2.05 16.54 1.26
N ILE A 118 -1.77 15.85 2.38
CA ILE A 118 -2.64 15.84 3.56
C ILE A 118 -2.80 17.25 4.13
N THR A 119 -1.70 18.00 4.25
CA THR A 119 -1.74 19.37 4.75
C THR A 119 -2.60 20.26 3.85
N ILE A 120 -2.50 20.13 2.53
CA ILE A 120 -3.35 20.85 1.57
C ILE A 120 -4.81 20.42 1.70
N ALA A 121 -5.07 19.13 1.89
CA ALA A 121 -6.43 18.60 2.06
C ALA A 121 -7.09 19.10 3.35
N GLU A 122 -6.35 19.21 4.44
CA GLU A 122 -6.86 19.67 5.74
C GLU A 122 -6.97 21.19 5.85
N LYS A 123 -5.94 21.92 5.43
CA LYS A 123 -5.82 23.37 5.64
C LYS A 123 -6.17 24.20 4.40
N GLY A 124 -6.36 23.55 3.26
CA GLY A 124 -6.49 24.21 1.97
C GLY A 124 -5.14 24.59 1.37
N VAL A 125 -5.18 25.01 0.10
CA VAL A 125 -4.00 25.50 -0.63
C VAL A 125 -3.63 26.90 -0.12
N SER A 126 -2.34 27.22 0.01
CA SER A 126 -1.89 28.55 0.42
C SER A 126 -2.28 29.64 -0.59
N GLU A 127 -2.51 30.87 -0.12
CA GLU A 127 -2.87 31.99 -1.00
C GLU A 127 -1.78 32.28 -2.04
N GLU A 128 -0.50 32.10 -1.70
CA GLU A 128 0.63 32.28 -2.62
C GLU A 128 0.62 31.26 -3.78
N PHE A 129 0.35 29.99 -3.47
CA PHE A 129 0.21 28.95 -4.49
C PHE A 129 -1.01 29.20 -5.36
N MET A 130 -2.14 29.60 -4.76
CA MET A 130 -3.35 29.96 -5.51
C MET A 130 -3.10 31.12 -6.47
N GLN A 131 -2.40 32.17 -6.04
CA GLN A 131 -2.11 33.33 -6.89
C GLN A 131 -1.11 33.05 -8.01
N ARG A 132 -0.20 32.07 -7.82
CA ARG A 132 0.82 31.72 -8.81
C ARG A 132 0.30 30.74 -9.87
N PHE A 133 -0.53 29.78 -9.47
CA PHE A 133 -0.99 28.69 -10.35
C PHE A 133 -2.41 28.87 -10.88
N PHE A 134 -3.28 29.63 -10.19
CA PHE A 134 -4.66 29.86 -10.65
C PHE A 134 -4.85 31.31 -11.13
N PRO A 135 -5.56 31.54 -12.25
CA PRO A 135 -5.93 32.88 -12.67
C PRO A 135 -6.82 33.53 -11.60
N LYS A 136 -6.49 34.77 -11.20
CA LYS A 136 -7.26 35.53 -10.21
C LYS A 136 -8.72 35.60 -10.64
N SER A 137 -9.62 35.00 -9.86
CA SER A 137 -11.06 35.10 -10.14
C SER A 137 -11.49 36.56 -9.99
N LYS A 138 -12.25 37.07 -10.96
CA LYS A 138 -12.78 38.45 -10.92
C LYS A 138 -14.04 38.58 -10.05
N THR A 139 -14.33 37.60 -9.20
CA THR A 139 -15.53 37.58 -8.37
C THR A 139 -15.12 37.32 -6.93
N ALA A 140 -15.20 38.37 -6.11
CA ALA A 140 -15.01 38.34 -4.67
C ALA A 140 -16.11 37.49 -4.03
N GLY A 141 -15.92 36.18 -4.01
CA GLY A 141 -16.75 35.23 -3.32
C GLY A 141 -15.85 34.09 -2.87
N THR A 142 -15.63 34.01 -1.56
CA THR A 142 -14.91 32.94 -0.87
C THR A 142 -15.60 31.61 -1.11
N GLY A 143 -15.33 31.00 -2.27
CA GLY A 143 -15.73 29.64 -2.60
C GLY A 143 -14.93 28.66 -1.76
N LYS A 144 -15.36 28.42 -0.52
CA LYS A 144 -14.93 27.25 0.25
C LYS A 144 -15.45 26.01 -0.47
N SER A 145 -14.64 25.41 -1.34
CA SER A 145 -14.88 24.07 -1.87
C SER A 145 -14.61 23.03 -0.77
N LYS A 146 -15.46 23.01 0.26
CA LYS A 146 -15.58 21.85 1.14
C LYS A 146 -16.49 20.87 0.41
N PHE A 147 -15.92 19.82 -0.16
CA PHE A 147 -16.70 18.66 -0.57
C PHE A 147 -17.38 18.10 0.68
N SER A 148 -18.63 18.50 0.90
CA SER A 148 -19.50 18.01 1.95
C SER A 148 -19.95 16.60 1.57
N GLY A 149 -19.11 15.63 1.85
CA GLY A 149 -19.46 14.23 1.71
C GLY A 149 -18.30 13.36 2.16
N THR A 150 -18.44 12.74 3.32
CA THR A 150 -17.72 11.51 3.61
C THR A 150 -18.06 10.52 2.50
N VAL A 151 -17.12 10.27 1.59
CA VAL A 151 -17.22 9.15 0.65
C VAL A 151 -17.11 7.89 1.53
N PRO A 152 -18.17 7.08 1.71
CA PRO A 152 -18.07 5.88 2.51
C PRO A 152 -17.10 4.93 1.82
N HIS A 153 -16.15 4.43 2.60
CA HIS A 153 -15.00 3.66 2.11
C HIS A 153 -15.38 2.19 1.88
N ASP A 154 -16.47 1.91 1.15
CA ASP A 154 -17.00 0.55 1.07
C ASP A 154 -17.48 0.20 -0.33
N PHE A 155 -16.59 -0.35 -1.15
CA PHE A 155 -16.97 -0.89 -2.46
C PHE A 155 -17.77 -2.19 -2.37
N GLN A 156 -17.71 -2.91 -1.25
CA GLN A 156 -18.44 -4.17 -1.03
C GLN A 156 -19.72 -4.00 -0.20
N GLU A 157 -19.83 -2.99 0.67
CA GLU A 157 -21.07 -2.74 1.42
C GLU A 157 -22.14 -2.04 0.59
N LYS A 158 -21.82 -1.56 -0.63
CA LYS A 158 -22.76 -0.81 -1.47
C LYS A 158 -24.05 -1.58 -1.71
N GLU A 159 -24.01 -2.88 -1.95
CA GLU A 159 -25.23 -3.65 -2.21
C GLU A 159 -26.13 -3.71 -0.97
N LYS A 160 -25.57 -4.07 0.19
CA LYS A 160 -26.35 -4.17 1.44
C LYS A 160 -26.88 -2.81 1.89
N LEU A 161 -26.05 -1.76 1.82
CA LEU A 161 -26.43 -0.39 2.15
C LEU A 161 -27.44 0.19 1.14
N PHE A 162 -27.31 -0.14 -0.15
CA PHE A 162 -28.24 0.27 -1.19
C PHE A 162 -29.59 -0.44 -1.03
N ASN A 163 -29.58 -1.75 -0.73
CA ASN A 163 -30.81 -2.50 -0.46
C ASN A 163 -31.51 -1.97 0.79
N ALA A 164 -30.77 -1.70 1.87
CA ALA A 164 -31.32 -1.05 3.07
C ALA A 164 -31.87 0.37 2.77
N TYR A 165 -31.21 1.13 1.89
CA TYR A 165 -31.72 2.42 1.43
C TYR A 165 -33.01 2.27 0.61
N LEU A 166 -33.09 1.29 -0.29
CA LEU A 166 -34.28 1.00 -1.08
C LEU A 166 -35.47 0.61 -0.19
N GLU A 167 -35.25 -0.19 0.85
CA GLU A 167 -36.29 -0.55 1.82
C GLU A 167 -36.80 0.67 2.58
N LYS A 168 -35.90 1.50 3.11
CA LYS A 168 -36.27 2.76 3.79
C LYS A 168 -37.04 3.69 2.86
N ARG A 169 -36.63 3.78 1.59
CA ARG A 169 -37.31 4.59 0.57
C ARG A 169 -38.71 4.05 0.26
N LYS A 170 -38.87 2.73 0.12
CA LYS A 170 -40.19 2.09 -0.09
C LYS A 170 -41.12 2.35 1.09
N GLN A 171 -40.62 2.24 2.33
CA GLN A 171 -41.41 2.55 3.52
C GLN A 171 -41.84 4.02 3.59
N GLN A 172 -40.94 4.94 3.22
CA GLN A 172 -41.26 6.38 3.16
C GLN A 172 -42.30 6.67 2.07
N GLN A 173 -42.16 6.06 0.90
CA GLN A 173 -43.11 6.20 -0.21
C GLN A 173 -44.50 5.63 0.14
N ALA A 174 -44.54 4.48 0.83
CA ALA A 174 -45.79 3.90 1.35
C ALA A 174 -46.48 4.79 2.39
N ARG A 175 -45.72 5.63 3.11
CA ARG A 175 -46.23 6.66 4.04
C ARG A 175 -46.60 7.98 3.34
N GLY A 176 -46.62 8.00 2.00
CA GLY A 176 -46.99 9.18 1.21
C GLY A 176 -45.88 10.21 1.02
N TRP A 177 -44.65 9.94 1.46
CA TRP A 177 -43.54 10.87 1.29
C TRP A 177 -43.02 10.83 -0.16
N GLN A 178 -43.02 11.98 -0.84
CA GLN A 178 -42.43 12.13 -2.16
C GLN A 178 -41.02 12.73 -2.07
N VAL A 179 -39.99 11.92 -2.30
CA VAL A 179 -38.60 12.40 -2.36
C VAL A 179 -38.32 12.97 -3.75
N ARG A 180 -38.45 14.29 -3.93
CA ARG A 180 -37.97 14.99 -5.13
C ARG A 180 -36.46 15.19 -5.02
N LYS A 181 -35.68 14.37 -5.74
CA LYS A 181 -34.27 14.68 -6.02
C LYS A 181 -34.19 15.40 -7.36
N GLY A 182 -34.09 16.73 -7.32
CA GLY A 182 -33.97 17.58 -8.50
C GLY A 182 -34.10 19.05 -8.13
N TRP A 183 -33.56 19.93 -8.96
CA TRP A 183 -33.67 21.38 -8.80
C TRP A 183 -35.14 21.80 -8.83
N ILE A 184 -35.53 22.70 -7.93
CA ILE A 184 -36.89 23.22 -7.81
C ILE A 184 -37.28 24.07 -9.05
N GLY A 185 -36.32 24.43 -9.89
CA GLY A 185 -36.52 25.09 -11.18
C GLY A 185 -35.53 24.67 -12.26
N LYS A 186 -35.76 25.08 -13.51
CA LYS A 186 -34.85 24.80 -14.64
C LYS A 186 -33.47 25.40 -14.33
N PRO A 187 -32.39 24.61 -14.38
CA PRO A 187 -31.04 25.15 -14.24
C PRO A 187 -30.79 26.11 -15.42
N VAL A 188 -30.44 27.35 -15.09
CA VAL A 188 -29.99 28.33 -16.09
C VAL A 188 -28.53 28.00 -16.38
N ALA A 189 -28.20 27.87 -17.67
CA ALA A 189 -26.88 27.49 -18.17
C ALA A 189 -25.83 28.57 -17.87
#